data_AF-A0AA42YLM9-F1
#
_entry.id   AF-A0AA42YLM9-F1
#
_cell.length_a   1.000
_cell.length_b   1.000
_cell.length_c   1.000
_cell.angle_alpha   90.00
_cell.angle_beta   90.00
_cell.angle_gamma   90.00
#
_symmetry.space_group_name_H-M   'P 1'
#
loop_
_entity.id
_entity.type
_entity.pdbx_description
1 polymer ?
#
loop_
_entity_poly.entity_id
_entity_poly.type
_entity_poly.pdbx_seq_one_letter_code
_entity_poly.pdbx_strand_id
1 'polypeptide(L)' 'MSIKDLLEDLEDSHHYAVIRINDKHVSRPYFEKTLIPDNSEVFLISLIAGG' A
#
# COMPACT_ATOMS: atom_id res chain seq x y z
N MET A 1 -8.51 8.03 -4.47
CA MET A 1 -7.17 8.38 -3.91
C MET A 1 -6.15 7.36 -4.39
N SER A 2 -4.87 7.73 -4.46
CA SER A 2 -3.79 6.79 -4.73
C SER A 2 -3.34 6.08 -3.44
N ILE A 3 -2.54 5.02 -3.58
CA ILE A 3 -1.90 4.36 -2.43
C ILE A 3 -0.98 5.33 -1.69
N LYS A 4 -0.29 6.22 -2.41
CA LYS A 4 0.57 7.23 -1.81
C LYS A 4 -0.24 8.17 -0.91
N ASP A 5 -1.35 8.69 -1.43
CA ASP A 5 -2.23 9.60 -0.68
C ASP A 5 -2.76 8.91 0.59
N LEU A 6 -3.15 7.63 0.51
CA LEU A 6 -3.59 6.86 1.67
C LEU A 6 -2.50 6.74 2.74
N LEU A 7 -1.24 6.48 2.35
CA LEU A 7 -0.13 6.37 3.30
C LEU A 7 0.19 7.73 3.96
N GLU A 8 0.07 8.82 3.20
CA GLU A 8 0.22 10.18 3.71
C GLU A 8 -0.90 10.54 4.70
N ASP A 9 -2.15 10.19 4.40
CA ASP A 9 -3.32 10.41 5.28
C ASP A 9 -3.26 9.62 6.58
N LEU A 10 -2.64 8.43 6.56
CA LEU A 10 -2.42 7.60 7.76
C LEU A 10 -1.26 8.12 8.63
N GLU A 11 -0.52 9.14 8.16
CA GLU A 11 0.72 9.63 8.76
C GLU A 11 1.74 8.50 9.01
N ASP A 12 1.70 7.44 8.18
CA ASP A 12 2.51 6.24 8.41
C ASP A 12 3.87 6.34 7.72
N SER A 13 4.92 6.35 8.55
CA SER A 13 6.31 6.38 8.11
C SER A 13 6.89 4.99 7.80
N HIS A 14 6.09 3.92 7.92
CA HIS A 14 6.54 2.57 7.60
C HIS A 14 6.84 2.38 6.12
N HIS A 15 7.95 1.68 5.88
CA HIS A 15 8.35 1.29 4.55
C HIS A 15 7.66 -0.02 4.16
N TYR A 16 6.51 0.10 3.48
CA TYR A 16 5.83 -1.03 2.87
C TYR A 16 6.48 -1.43 1.55
N ALA A 17 6.86 -2.69 1.43
CA ALA A 17 7.40 -3.24 0.19
C ALA A 17 6.28 -3.54 -0.82
N VAL A 18 5.15 -4.05 -0.31
CA VAL A 18 3.97 -4.45 -1.08
C VAL A 18 2.71 -4.04 -0.32
N ILE A 19 1.70 -3.58 -1.07
CA ILE A 19 0.35 -3.36 -0.58
C ILE A 19 -0.59 -4.24 -1.39
N ARG A 20 -1.56 -4.88 -0.72
CA ARG A 20 -2.59 -5.68 -1.38
C ARG A 20 -3.90 -4.92 -1.40
N ILE A 21 -4.48 -4.74 -2.58
CA ILE A 21 -5.82 -4.19 -2.79
C ILE A 21 -6.70 -5.34 -3.28
N ASN A 22 -7.66 -5.76 -2.46
CA ASN A 22 -8.44 -6.99 -2.66
C ASN A 22 -7.50 -8.20 -2.83
N ASP A 23 -7.46 -8.81 -4.02
CA ASP A 23 -6.56 -9.93 -4.35
C ASP A 23 -5.31 -9.53 -5.14
N LYS A 24 -5.12 -8.22 -5.40
CA LYS A 24 -4.02 -7.71 -6.23
C LYS A 24 -2.88 -7.14 -5.39
N HIS A 25 -1.66 -7.60 -5.66
CA HIS A 25 -0.44 -7.05 -5.08
C HIS A 25 0.06 -5.87 -5.91
N VAL A 26 0.42 -4.79 -5.23
CA VAL A 26 1.00 -3.58 -5.80
C VAL A 26 2.35 -3.36 -5.13
N SER A 27 3.41 -3.24 -5.93
CA SER A 27 4.74 -2.93 -5.42
C SER A 27 4.97 -1.43 -5.35
N ARG A 28 5.89 -1.02 -4.46
CA ARG A 28 6.20 0.39 -4.15
C ARG A 28 6.37 1.31 -5.37
N PRO A 29 7.03 0.93 -6.48
CA PRO A 29 7.17 1.81 -7.65
C PRO A 29 5.84 2.25 -8.29
N TYR A 30 4.73 1.57 -7.98
CA TYR A 30 3.42 1.84 -8.55
C TYR A 30 2.45 2.51 -7.55
N PHE A 31 2.87 2.83 -6.33
CA PHE A 31 1.97 3.40 -5.31
C PHE A 31 1.35 4.73 -5.74
N GLU A 32 2.14 5.60 -6.36
CA GLU A 32 1.66 6.89 -6.87
C GLU A 32 0.68 6.74 -8.04
N LYS A 33 0.85 5.71 -8.86
CA LYS A 33 0.05 5.50 -10.08
C LYS A 33 -1.19 4.65 -9.85
N THR A 34 -1.25 3.93 -8.74
CA THR A 34 -2.33 2.98 -8.48
C THR A 34 -3.42 3.67 -7.67
N LEU A 35 -4.56 3.86 -8.30
CA LEU A 35 -5.77 4.31 -7.64
C LEU A 35 -6.41 3.16 -6.85
N ILE A 36 -6.89 3.48 -5.65
CA ILE A 36 -7.68 2.56 -4.82
C ILE A 36 -9.15 2.74 -5.23
N PRO A 37 -9.82 1.69 -5.75
CA PRO A 37 -11.25 1.74 -6.03
C PRO A 37 -12.07 1.86 -4.74
N ASP A 38 -13.24 2.49 -4.82
CA ASP A 38 -14.17 2.57 -3.70
C ASP A 38 -14.56 1.17 -3.18
N ASN A 39 -14.76 1.06 -1.87
CA ASN A 39 -15.07 -0.20 -1.17
C ASN A 39 -14.01 -1.32 -1.32
N SER A 40 -12.75 -0.98 -1.58
CA SER A 40 -11.67 -1.97 -1.62
C SER A 40 -11.14 -2.29 -0.22
N GLU A 41 -10.76 -3.55 -0.01
CA GLU A 41 -9.98 -3.95 1.15
C GLU A 41 -8.49 -3.72 0.89
N VAL A 42 -7.82 -2.97 1.77
CA VAL A 42 -6.40 -2.63 1.63
C VAL A 42 -5.62 -3.24 2.79
N PHE A 43 -4.61 -4.05 2.46
CA PHE A 43 -3.72 -4.67 3.43
C PHE A 43 -2.30 -4.11 3.25
N LEU A 44 -1.78 -3.50 4.31
CA LEU A 44 -0.41 -2.98 4.36
C LEU A 44 0.52 -4.11 4.85
N ILE A 45 1.44 -4.56 4.01
CA ILE A 45 2.31 -5.70 4.31
C ILE A 45 3.71 -5.18 4.64
N SER A 46 4.04 -5.16 5.93
CA SER A 46 5.36 -4.75 6.42
C SER A 46 6.43 -5.77 6.03
N LEU A 47 7.62 -5.28 5.68
CA LEU A 47 8.78 -6.13 5.48
C LEU A 47 9.23 -6.70 6.83
N ILE A 48 9.21 -8.03 6.98
CA ILE A 48 9.80 -8.72 8.12
C ILE A 48 11.09 -9.38 7.62
N ALA A 49 12.23 -8.84 8.01
CA ALA A 49 13.53 -9.47 7.76
C ALA A 49 13.82 -10.46 8.90
N GLY A 50 13.85 -11.75 8.59
CA GLY A 50 14.27 -12.80 9.51
C GLY A 50 15.77 -13.07 9.39
N GLY A 51 16.42 -13.36 10.52
CA GLY A 51 17.82 -13.79 10.63
C GLY A 51 17.92 -15.13 11.34
#